data_AF-A0A3S8VJP1-F1
#
_entry.id   AF-A0A3S8VJP1-F1
#
_cell.length_a   1.000
_cell.length_b   1.000
_cell.length_c   1.000
_cell.angle_alpha   90.00
_cell.angle_beta   90.00
_cell.angle_gamma   90.00
#
_symmetry.space_group_name_H-M   'P 1'
#
loop_
_entity.id
_entity.type
_entity.pdbx_description
1 polymer ?
#
loop_
_entity_poly.entity_id
_entity_poly.type
_entity_poly.pdbx_seq_one_letter_code
_entity_poly.pdbx_strand_id
1 'polypeptide(L)'
;MKSKRHKPSLDDLALDALRDCVLAVGVRRTTLTDVARRAGVSRMTLYRRWPDVQSLVGDLMTREWIGVARGALPAADGAANAREVLVAGLTEGSRALRAHPLFRKILDVDPELLLPYMLDRRGASQDVLLDLIADDIRKGHADGSVREGHAVRQARAALLVVQSFTFSMRTMTDEDDPDLGTAAFEHELRGVLERMLSP
;
A
#
# COMPACT_ATOMS: atom_id res chain seq x y z
N MET A 1 17.86 31.45 9.02
CA MET A 1 16.43 31.44 8.66
C MET A 1 15.72 30.43 9.56
N LYS A 2 14.80 30.88 10.43
CA LYS A 2 14.11 29.99 11.38
C LYS A 2 13.11 29.11 10.61
N SER A 3 13.32 27.80 10.66
CA SER A 3 12.42 26.79 10.10
C SER A 3 11.00 27.00 10.66
N LYS A 4 10.03 27.25 9.77
CA LYS A 4 8.62 27.27 10.14
C LYS A 4 8.25 25.83 10.53
N ARG A 5 8.23 25.52 11.82
CA ARG A 5 7.59 24.32 12.35
C ARG A 5 6.15 24.29 11.84
N HIS A 6 5.87 23.44 10.86
CA HIS A 6 4.51 23.16 10.43
C HIS A 6 3.77 22.61 11.66
N LYS A 7 2.73 23.30 12.13
CA LYS A 7 1.88 22.73 13.17
C LYS A 7 1.17 21.52 12.55
N PRO A 8 1.29 20.32 13.14
CA PRO A 8 0.62 19.15 12.60
C PRO A 8 -0.89 19.42 12.54
N SER A 9 -1.50 19.03 11.42
CA SER A 9 -2.95 19.19 11.24
C SER A 9 -3.72 18.28 12.20
N LEU A 10 -5.03 18.51 12.36
CA LEU A 10 -5.88 17.58 13.11
C LEU A 10 -5.80 16.17 12.52
N ASP A 11 -5.78 16.07 11.19
CA ASP A 11 -5.66 14.80 10.47
C ASP A 11 -4.33 14.12 10.79
N ASP A 12 -3.20 14.83 10.75
CA ASP A 12 -1.90 14.25 11.10
C ASP A 12 -1.88 13.74 12.54
N LEU A 13 -2.34 14.56 13.49
CA LEU A 13 -2.39 14.18 14.91
C LEU A 13 -3.29 12.95 15.15
N ALA A 14 -4.46 12.90 14.52
CA ALA A 14 -5.40 11.81 14.66
C ALA A 14 -4.86 10.52 14.03
N LEU A 15 -4.27 10.60 12.84
CA LEU A 15 -3.74 9.44 12.12
C LEU A 15 -2.48 8.89 12.79
N ASP A 16 -1.60 9.74 13.32
CA ASP A 16 -0.42 9.30 14.09
C ASP A 16 -0.83 8.66 15.41
N ALA A 17 -1.79 9.25 16.12
CA ALA A 17 -2.35 8.65 17.33
C ALA A 17 -3.04 7.31 17.04
N LEU A 18 -3.79 7.21 15.93
CA LEU A 18 -4.41 5.96 15.52
C LEU A 18 -3.35 4.91 15.17
N ARG A 19 -2.31 5.27 14.40
CA ARG A 19 -1.21 4.37 14.05
C ARG A 19 -0.64 3.72 15.30
N ASP A 20 -0.32 4.53 16.30
CA ASP A 20 0.23 4.03 17.54
C ASP A 20 -0.74 3.12 18.32
N CYS A 21 -2.03 3.48 18.38
CA CYS A 21 -3.06 2.65 19.00
C CYS A 21 -3.17 1.29 18.30
N VAL A 22 -3.21 1.28 16.98
CA VAL A 22 -3.29 0.05 16.17
C VAL A 22 -2.05 -0.81 16.39
N LEU A 23 -0.85 -0.23 16.36
CA LEU A 23 0.38 -0.98 16.63
C LEU A 23 0.39 -1.60 18.03
N ALA A 24 -0.14 -0.89 19.03
CA ALA A 24 -0.23 -1.38 20.39
C ALA A 24 -1.23 -2.53 20.54
N VAL A 25 -2.49 -2.36 20.12
CA VAL A 25 -3.58 -3.27 20.50
C VAL A 25 -4.35 -3.89 19.33
N GLY A 26 -4.04 -3.53 18.09
CA GLY A 26 -4.82 -3.91 16.91
C GLY A 26 -5.97 -2.93 16.65
N VAL A 27 -6.56 -3.04 15.47
CA VAL A 27 -7.65 -2.19 15.01
C VAL A 27 -8.93 -2.47 15.78
N ARG A 28 -9.31 -3.75 15.96
CA ARG A 28 -10.58 -4.12 16.61
C ARG A 28 -10.69 -3.63 18.06
N ARG A 29 -9.55 -3.46 18.74
CA ARG A 29 -9.49 -2.98 20.13
C ARG A 29 -9.25 -1.48 20.26
N THR A 30 -9.10 -0.76 19.15
CA THR A 30 -8.88 0.68 19.16
C THR A 30 -10.21 1.43 19.11
N THR A 31 -10.39 2.42 19.97
CA THR A 31 -11.57 3.30 19.96
C THR A 31 -11.22 4.74 19.59
N LEU A 32 -12.18 5.51 19.07
CA LEU A 32 -12.00 6.96 18.86
C LEU A 32 -11.68 7.71 20.16
N THR A 33 -12.09 7.18 21.32
CA THR A 33 -11.73 7.75 22.62
C THR A 33 -10.25 7.57 22.92
N ASP A 34 -9.69 6.39 22.64
CA ASP A 34 -8.25 6.13 22.78
C ASP A 34 -7.42 7.03 21.89
N VAL A 35 -7.84 7.19 20.63
CA VAL A 35 -7.20 8.09 19.67
C VAL A 35 -7.28 9.54 20.15
N ALA A 36 -8.46 10.02 20.58
CA ALA A 36 -8.62 11.40 21.06
C ALA A 36 -7.69 11.71 22.24
N ARG A 37 -7.65 10.80 23.22
CA ARG A 37 -6.77 10.90 24.38
C ARG A 37 -5.30 10.95 23.96
N ARG A 38 -4.89 10.12 23.00
CA ARG A 38 -3.50 10.06 22.54
C ARG A 38 -3.11 11.25 21.66
N ALA A 39 -4.01 11.71 20.79
CA ALA A 39 -3.82 12.89 19.96
C ALA A 39 -3.89 14.22 20.74
N GLY A 40 -4.31 14.18 22.01
CA GLY A 40 -4.46 15.39 22.84
C GLY A 40 -5.61 16.30 22.38
N VAL A 41 -6.64 15.74 21.74
CA VAL A 41 -7.81 16.47 21.23
C VAL A 41 -9.10 16.00 21.89
N SER A 42 -10.14 16.83 21.84
CA SER A 42 -11.45 16.43 22.39
C SER A 42 -12.08 15.31 21.54
N ARG A 43 -12.83 14.41 22.18
CA ARG A 43 -13.62 13.40 21.47
C ARG A 43 -14.55 14.01 20.42
N MET A 44 -15.21 15.11 20.78
CA MET A 44 -16.13 15.83 19.88
C MET A 44 -15.42 16.37 18.63
N THR A 45 -14.13 16.74 18.75
CA THR A 45 -13.31 17.14 17.61
C THR A 45 -13.11 15.99 16.63
N LEU A 46 -12.78 14.78 17.13
CA LEU A 46 -12.63 13.61 16.26
C LEU A 46 -13.97 13.14 15.68
N TYR A 47 -15.02 13.00 16.49
CA TYR A 47 -16.34 12.52 16.02
C TYR A 47 -16.95 13.38 14.91
N ARG A 48 -16.65 14.69 14.88
CA ARG A 48 -17.08 15.59 13.81
C ARG A 48 -16.39 15.30 12.47
N ARG A 49 -15.13 14.85 12.52
CA ARG A 49 -14.29 14.60 11.33
C ARG A 49 -14.38 13.15 10.87
N TRP A 50 -14.44 12.20 11.81
CA TRP A 50 -14.65 10.78 11.58
C TRP A 50 -15.81 10.30 12.45
N PRO A 51 -16.93 9.87 11.84
CA PRO A 51 -18.10 9.42 12.60
C PRO A 51 -17.83 8.14 13.40
N ASP A 52 -16.86 7.32 12.95
CA ASP A 52 -16.46 6.07 13.58
C ASP A 52 -14.96 5.79 13.39
N VAL A 53 -14.44 4.81 14.13
CA VAL A 53 -13.02 4.42 14.05
C VAL A 53 -12.68 3.80 12.70
N GLN A 54 -13.64 3.19 12.00
CA GLN A 54 -13.40 2.53 10.72
C GLN A 54 -13.09 3.55 9.62
N SER A 55 -13.77 4.68 9.64
CA SER A 55 -13.52 5.83 8.76
C SER A 55 -12.11 6.37 8.97
N LEU A 56 -11.68 6.53 10.23
CA LEU A 56 -10.32 6.98 10.55
C LEU A 56 -9.26 5.94 10.15
N VAL A 57 -9.54 4.65 10.32
CA VAL A 57 -8.68 3.56 9.86
C VAL A 57 -8.54 3.58 8.34
N GLY A 58 -9.63 3.80 7.60
CA GLY A 58 -9.60 3.94 6.14
C GLY A 58 -8.66 5.06 5.68
N ASP A 59 -8.73 6.22 6.34
CA ASP A 59 -7.84 7.36 6.04
C ASP A 59 -6.39 7.06 6.41
N LEU A 60 -6.15 6.39 7.55
CA LEU A 60 -4.81 5.95 7.94
C LEU A 60 -4.23 4.99 6.91
N MET A 61 -4.96 3.94 6.54
CA MET A 61 -4.49 2.97 5.54
C MET A 61 -4.21 3.66 4.20
N THR A 62 -5.05 4.61 3.80
CA THR A 62 -4.83 5.37 2.57
C THR A 62 -3.55 6.18 2.63
N ARG A 63 -3.31 6.93 3.73
CA ARG A 63 -2.07 7.68 3.94
C ARG A 63 -0.84 6.78 3.89
N GLU A 64 -0.90 5.64 4.58
CA GLU A 64 0.24 4.73 4.77
C GLU A 64 0.58 3.98 3.47
N TRP A 65 -0.42 3.44 2.76
CA TRP A 65 -0.20 2.70 1.51
C TRP A 65 0.25 3.61 0.36
N ILE A 66 -0.27 4.83 0.28
CA ILE A 66 0.25 5.83 -0.67
C ILE A 66 1.69 6.20 -0.32
N GLY A 67 2.01 6.35 0.98
CA GLY A 67 3.37 6.59 1.45
C GLY A 67 4.33 5.48 1.03
N VAL A 68 3.94 4.21 1.21
CA VAL A 68 4.70 3.03 0.76
C VAL A 68 4.92 3.07 -0.75
N ALA A 69 3.86 3.26 -1.53
CA ALA A 69 3.96 3.26 -2.99
C ALA A 69 4.84 4.39 -3.53
N ARG A 70 4.75 5.59 -2.95
CA ARG A 70 5.61 6.72 -3.32
C ARG A 70 7.07 6.49 -2.94
N GLY A 71 7.33 5.90 -1.78
CA GLY A 71 8.68 5.56 -1.33
C GLY A 71 9.34 4.43 -2.15
N ALA A 72 8.53 3.61 -2.83
CA ALA A 72 8.98 2.49 -3.63
C ALA A 72 9.34 2.86 -5.09
N LEU A 73 8.99 4.05 -5.54
CA LEU A 73 9.33 4.49 -6.90
C LEU A 73 10.85 4.67 -7.01
N PRO A 74 11.51 4.03 -7.98
CA PRO A 74 12.93 4.23 -8.19
C PRO A 74 13.20 5.69 -8.57
N ALA A 75 14.39 6.19 -8.20
CA ALA A 75 14.86 7.47 -8.76
C ALA A 75 14.90 7.33 -10.30
N ALA A 76 14.41 8.35 -11.00
CA ALA A 76 14.27 8.34 -12.46
C ALA A 76 15.62 8.16 -13.19
N ASP A 77 16.73 8.37 -12.50
CA ASP A 77 18.08 8.51 -13.07
C ASP A 77 18.74 7.18 -13.51
N GLY A 78 18.01 6.05 -13.53
CA GLY A 78 18.58 4.75 -13.88
C GLY A 78 17.70 3.76 -14.63
N ALA A 79 16.43 4.08 -14.91
CA ALA A 79 15.55 3.19 -15.66
C ALA A 79 15.59 3.52 -17.16
N ALA A 80 15.68 2.50 -18.02
CA ALA A 80 15.78 2.71 -19.46
C ALA A 80 14.42 3.07 -20.10
N ASN A 81 13.31 2.67 -19.49
CA ASN A 81 11.95 2.88 -20.01
C ASN A 81 10.86 2.83 -18.91
N ALA A 82 9.63 3.18 -19.26
CA ALA A 82 8.50 3.22 -18.33
C ALA A 82 8.11 1.84 -17.77
N ARG A 83 8.25 0.75 -18.55
CA ARG A 83 8.02 -0.62 -18.04
C ARG A 83 8.94 -0.95 -16.88
N GLU A 84 10.24 -0.68 -17.01
CA GLU A 84 11.22 -0.94 -15.95
C GLU A 84 10.91 -0.16 -14.66
N VAL A 85 10.54 1.12 -14.79
CA VAL A 85 10.10 1.94 -13.64
C VAL A 85 8.89 1.31 -12.96
N LEU A 86 7.88 0.91 -13.74
CA LEU A 86 6.65 0.32 -13.24
C LEU A 86 6.90 -1.02 -12.54
N VAL A 87 7.65 -1.92 -13.17
CA VAL A 87 7.98 -3.24 -12.60
C VAL A 87 8.79 -3.09 -11.32
N ALA A 88 9.79 -2.19 -11.31
CA ALA A 88 10.57 -1.91 -10.12
C ALA A 88 9.70 -1.35 -8.98
N GLY A 89 8.87 -0.34 -9.28
CA GLY A 89 7.97 0.27 -8.29
C GLY A 89 6.94 -0.70 -7.71
N LEU A 90 6.37 -1.58 -8.52
CA LEU A 90 5.43 -2.62 -8.07
C LEU A 90 6.10 -3.68 -7.18
N THR A 91 7.29 -4.14 -7.58
CA THR A 91 8.05 -5.15 -6.83
C THR A 91 8.52 -4.58 -5.49
N GLU A 92 9.11 -3.39 -5.52
CA GLU A 92 9.57 -2.68 -4.32
C GLU A 92 8.41 -2.30 -3.41
N GLY A 93 7.28 -1.85 -3.98
CA GLY A 93 6.07 -1.52 -3.24
C GLY A 93 5.50 -2.74 -2.51
N SER A 94 5.46 -3.91 -3.17
CA SER A 94 5.06 -5.17 -2.52
C SER A 94 5.96 -5.53 -1.34
N ARG A 95 7.28 -5.44 -1.54
CA ARG A 95 8.28 -5.72 -0.49
C ARG A 95 8.15 -4.75 0.68
N ALA A 96 8.07 -3.46 0.41
CA ALA A 96 7.93 -2.40 1.41
C ALA A 96 6.60 -2.52 2.18
N LEU A 97 5.51 -2.87 1.50
CA LEU A 97 4.21 -3.11 2.12
C LEU A 97 4.26 -4.31 3.08
N ARG A 98 4.84 -5.45 2.66
CA ARG A 98 5.04 -6.62 3.53
C ARG A 98 5.95 -6.33 4.72
N ALA A 99 6.88 -5.40 4.57
CA ALA A 99 7.74 -4.92 5.65
C ALA A 99 7.05 -3.93 6.60
N HIS A 100 5.91 -3.34 6.19
CA HIS A 100 5.29 -2.25 6.93
C HIS A 100 4.69 -2.72 8.27
N PRO A 101 4.99 -2.05 9.41
CA PRO A 101 4.52 -2.47 10.72
C PRO A 101 3.00 -2.60 10.85
N LEU A 102 2.23 -1.66 10.27
CA LEU A 102 0.76 -1.75 10.28
C LEU A 102 0.26 -2.94 9.45
N PHE A 103 0.91 -3.24 8.32
CA PHE A 103 0.47 -4.34 7.46
C PHE A 103 0.67 -5.68 8.17
N ARG A 104 1.85 -5.87 8.78
CA ARG A 104 2.13 -7.03 9.64
C ARG A 104 1.14 -7.13 10.79
N LYS A 105 0.90 -6.01 11.50
CA LYS A 105 -0.05 -5.98 12.62
C LYS A 105 -1.46 -6.40 12.20
N ILE A 106 -1.94 -5.95 11.03
CA ILE A 106 -3.25 -6.35 10.49
C ILE A 106 -3.24 -7.85 10.18
N LEU A 107 -2.24 -8.36 9.47
CA LEU A 107 -2.16 -9.80 9.17
C LEU A 107 -2.13 -10.68 10.43
N ASP A 108 -1.43 -10.23 11.47
CA ASP A 108 -1.21 -11.02 12.69
C ASP A 108 -2.40 -10.96 13.66
N VAL A 109 -3.17 -9.86 13.68
CA VAL A 109 -4.17 -9.59 14.74
C VAL A 109 -5.58 -9.35 14.20
N ASP A 110 -5.72 -8.76 13.03
CA ASP A 110 -7.02 -8.34 12.47
C ASP A 110 -7.14 -8.67 10.95
N PRO A 111 -6.82 -9.91 10.50
CA PRO A 111 -6.72 -10.23 9.07
C PRO A 111 -8.05 -10.07 8.31
N GLU A 112 -9.20 -10.19 8.99
CA GLU A 112 -10.51 -10.03 8.36
C GLU A 112 -10.76 -8.62 7.82
N LEU A 113 -9.96 -7.63 8.25
CA LEU A 113 -10.03 -6.27 7.70
C LEU A 113 -9.60 -6.20 6.24
N LEU A 114 -8.85 -7.18 5.75
CA LEU A 114 -8.43 -7.24 4.34
C LEU A 114 -9.51 -7.88 3.46
N LEU A 115 -10.37 -8.74 4.00
CA LEU A 115 -11.34 -9.52 3.23
C LEU A 115 -12.24 -8.67 2.32
N PRO A 116 -12.83 -7.55 2.77
CA PRO A 116 -13.66 -6.73 1.90
C PRO A 116 -12.89 -6.18 0.69
N TYR A 117 -11.58 -5.95 0.82
CA TYR A 117 -10.72 -5.43 -0.25
C TYR A 117 -10.17 -6.50 -1.20
N MET A 118 -10.33 -7.77 -0.81
CA MET A 118 -9.98 -8.93 -1.62
C MET A 118 -11.19 -9.45 -2.39
N LEU A 119 -12.38 -9.40 -1.80
CA LEU A 119 -13.55 -10.13 -2.30
C LEU A 119 -14.73 -9.23 -2.70
N ASP A 120 -14.95 -8.11 -1.99
CA ASP A 120 -16.23 -7.38 -2.10
C ASP A 120 -16.12 -6.05 -2.83
N ARG A 121 -15.08 -5.26 -2.56
CA ARG A 121 -14.96 -3.87 -3.06
C ARG A 121 -13.51 -3.40 -3.16
N ARG A 122 -13.29 -2.29 -3.88
CA ARG A 122 -12.02 -1.55 -3.81
C ARG A 122 -12.05 -0.49 -2.71
N GLY A 123 -10.89 -0.24 -2.11
CA GLY A 123 -10.66 0.87 -1.18
C GLY A 123 -10.03 2.09 -1.87
N ALA A 124 -10.06 3.24 -1.20
CA ALA A 124 -9.48 4.49 -1.73
C ALA A 124 -7.99 4.37 -2.08
N SER A 125 -7.22 3.63 -1.29
CA SER A 125 -5.81 3.32 -1.60
C SER A 125 -5.66 2.53 -2.89
N GLN A 126 -6.48 1.49 -3.11
CA GLN A 126 -6.46 0.72 -4.37
C GLN A 126 -6.86 1.57 -5.56
N ASP A 127 -7.86 2.46 -5.42
CA ASP A 127 -8.25 3.37 -6.49
C ASP A 127 -7.10 4.31 -6.87
N VAL A 128 -6.44 4.94 -5.88
CA VAL A 128 -5.28 5.81 -6.12
C VAL A 128 -4.12 5.03 -6.78
N LEU A 129 -3.82 3.82 -6.30
CA LEU A 129 -2.76 3.00 -6.89
C LEU A 129 -3.08 2.58 -8.33
N LEU A 130 -4.34 2.25 -8.63
CA LEU A 130 -4.75 1.90 -9.98
C LEU A 130 -4.59 3.08 -10.95
N ASP A 131 -4.90 4.29 -10.52
CA ASP A 131 -4.71 5.49 -11.33
C ASP A 131 -3.23 5.70 -11.65
N LEU A 132 -2.36 5.60 -10.64
CA LEU A 132 -0.90 5.70 -10.82
C LEU A 132 -0.36 4.63 -11.78
N ILE A 133 -0.75 3.37 -11.59
CA ILE A 133 -0.33 2.26 -12.44
C ILE A 133 -0.84 2.44 -13.88
N ALA A 134 -2.07 2.91 -14.05
CA ALA A 134 -2.63 3.17 -15.37
C ALA A 134 -1.89 4.30 -16.10
N ASP A 135 -1.49 5.35 -15.38
CA ASP A 135 -0.67 6.43 -15.94
C ASP A 135 0.70 5.92 -16.40
N ASP A 136 1.36 5.08 -15.60
CA ASP A 136 2.65 4.49 -15.99
C ASP A 136 2.52 3.52 -17.16
N ILE A 137 1.43 2.75 -17.25
CA ILE A 137 1.15 1.91 -18.42
C ILE A 137 0.98 2.77 -19.68
N ARG A 138 0.28 3.91 -19.61
CA ARG A 138 0.15 4.82 -20.76
C ARG A 138 1.48 5.41 -21.20
N LYS A 139 2.40 5.70 -20.26
CA LYS A 139 3.78 6.08 -20.60
C LYS A 139 4.51 4.95 -21.31
N GLY A 140 4.31 3.71 -20.84
CA GLY A 140 4.84 2.50 -21.48
C GLY A 140 4.29 2.22 -22.88
N HIS A 141 3.04 2.57 -23.15
CA HIS A 141 2.50 2.56 -24.52
C HIS A 141 3.18 3.61 -25.39
N ALA A 142 3.36 4.83 -24.84
CA ALA A 142 3.96 5.94 -25.58
C ALA A 142 5.44 5.72 -25.93
N ASP A 143 6.22 5.05 -25.07
CA ASP A 143 7.63 4.71 -25.33
C ASP A 143 7.84 3.32 -25.95
N GLY A 144 6.75 2.57 -26.18
CA GLY A 144 6.77 1.24 -26.77
C GLY A 144 7.32 0.14 -25.85
N SER A 145 7.58 0.42 -24.58
CA SER A 145 8.08 -0.57 -23.62
C SER A 145 7.01 -1.48 -23.05
N VAL A 146 5.72 -1.08 -23.11
CA VAL A 146 4.59 -1.89 -22.68
C VAL A 146 3.73 -2.26 -23.88
N ARG A 147 3.29 -3.52 -23.95
CA ARG A 147 2.39 -4.00 -25.00
C ARG A 147 1.11 -3.16 -25.08
N GLU A 148 0.68 -2.92 -26.31
CA GLU A 148 -0.58 -2.25 -26.62
C GLU A 148 -1.78 -2.95 -25.97
N GLY A 149 -2.76 -2.16 -25.55
CA GLY A 149 -3.97 -2.67 -24.94
C GLY A 149 -4.71 -1.65 -24.09
N HIS A 150 -5.74 -2.12 -23.40
CA HIS A 150 -6.53 -1.26 -22.52
C HIS A 150 -5.77 -0.99 -21.21
N ALA A 151 -5.21 0.21 -21.05
CA ALA A 151 -4.36 0.58 -19.91
C ALA A 151 -4.97 0.25 -18.53
N VAL A 152 -6.23 0.60 -18.29
CA VAL A 152 -6.91 0.29 -17.01
C VAL A 152 -7.03 -1.22 -16.75
N ARG A 153 -7.18 -2.04 -17.80
CA ARG A 153 -7.25 -3.50 -17.66
C ARG A 153 -5.89 -4.06 -17.28
N GLN A 154 -4.82 -3.58 -17.92
CA GLN A 154 -3.45 -3.95 -17.58
C GLN A 154 -3.10 -3.50 -16.15
N ALA A 155 -3.54 -2.32 -15.71
CA ALA A 155 -3.33 -1.83 -14.35
C ALA A 155 -3.99 -2.72 -13.31
N ARG A 156 -5.25 -3.10 -13.54
CA ARG A 156 -5.97 -4.01 -12.65
C ARG A 156 -5.34 -5.41 -12.62
N ALA A 157 -4.92 -5.93 -13.77
CA ALA A 157 -4.22 -7.21 -13.82
C ALA A 157 -2.90 -7.18 -13.04
N ALA A 158 -2.10 -6.13 -13.22
CA ALA A 158 -0.85 -5.93 -12.48
C ALA A 158 -1.10 -5.84 -10.97
N LEU A 159 -2.11 -5.08 -10.54
CA LEU A 159 -2.47 -4.99 -9.12
C LEU A 159 -2.91 -6.35 -8.55
N LEU A 160 -3.70 -7.13 -9.28
CA LEU A 160 -4.13 -8.47 -8.83
C LEU A 160 -2.94 -9.43 -8.65
N VAL A 161 -1.98 -9.40 -9.58
CA VAL A 161 -0.74 -10.18 -9.47
C VAL A 161 0.03 -9.75 -8.22
N VAL A 162 0.34 -8.46 -8.10
CA VAL A 162 1.11 -7.91 -6.96
C VAL A 162 0.41 -8.18 -5.63
N GLN A 163 -0.91 -8.02 -5.57
CA GLN A 163 -1.71 -8.25 -4.37
C GLN A 163 -1.65 -9.72 -3.93
N SER A 164 -1.72 -10.66 -4.88
CA SER A 164 -1.63 -12.10 -4.58
C SER A 164 -0.28 -12.46 -3.97
N PHE A 165 0.82 -11.98 -4.56
CA PHE A 165 2.16 -12.15 -3.98
C PHE A 165 2.27 -11.45 -2.63
N THR A 166 1.68 -10.27 -2.45
CA THR A 166 1.78 -9.52 -1.19
C THR A 166 1.04 -10.21 -0.04
N PHE A 167 -0.18 -10.70 -0.28
CA PHE A 167 -1.07 -11.21 0.77
C PHE A 167 -0.83 -12.69 1.08
N SER A 168 -0.45 -13.48 0.06
CA SER A 168 -0.32 -14.94 0.21
C SER A 168 1.12 -15.42 0.36
N MET A 169 2.14 -14.53 0.39
CA MET A 169 3.54 -14.97 0.46
C MET A 169 3.83 -15.89 1.65
N ARG A 170 3.28 -15.58 2.83
CA ARG A 170 3.51 -16.37 4.05
C ARG A 170 2.99 -17.81 3.95
N THR A 171 1.98 -18.07 3.12
CA THR A 171 1.42 -19.42 2.95
C THR A 171 2.15 -20.21 1.87
N MET A 172 2.91 -19.54 1.00
CA MET A 172 3.58 -20.13 -0.16
C MET A 172 5.08 -20.35 0.05
N THR A 173 5.67 -19.76 1.09
CA THR A 173 7.11 -19.83 1.38
C THR A 173 7.44 -21.00 2.31
N ASP A 174 8.60 -21.59 2.12
CA ASP A 174 9.19 -22.61 3.00
C ASP A 174 10.55 -22.10 3.49
N GLU A 175 10.81 -22.16 4.80
CA GLU A 175 12.05 -21.66 5.39
C GLU A 175 13.24 -22.62 5.16
N ASP A 176 12.94 -23.90 4.92
CA ASP A 176 13.96 -24.94 4.75
C ASP A 176 14.39 -25.11 3.27
N ASP A 177 13.65 -24.52 2.32
CA ASP A 177 13.95 -24.56 0.89
C ASP A 177 14.28 -23.15 0.36
N PRO A 178 15.55 -22.87 -0.02
CA PRO A 178 15.96 -21.56 -0.51
C PRO A 178 15.25 -21.14 -1.81
N ASP A 179 14.79 -22.10 -2.64
CA ASP A 179 14.05 -21.84 -3.87
C ASP A 179 12.57 -21.50 -3.60
N LEU A 180 12.08 -21.77 -2.38
CA LEU A 180 10.75 -21.37 -1.88
C LEU A 180 10.84 -20.22 -0.87
N GLY A 181 11.98 -19.51 -0.83
CA GLY A 181 12.16 -18.33 0.01
C GLY A 181 11.47 -17.08 -0.51
N THR A 182 11.30 -16.07 0.36
CA THR A 182 10.72 -14.76 -0.01
C THR A 182 11.45 -14.11 -1.19
N ALA A 183 12.79 -14.18 -1.24
CA ALA A 183 13.58 -13.59 -2.31
C ALA A 183 13.33 -14.27 -3.67
N ALA A 184 13.12 -15.59 -3.68
CA ALA A 184 12.80 -16.35 -4.89
C ALA A 184 11.43 -15.91 -5.45
N PHE A 185 10.41 -15.79 -4.60
CA PHE A 185 9.10 -15.29 -5.03
C PHE A 185 9.10 -13.81 -5.42
N GLU A 186 9.94 -12.96 -4.80
CA GLU A 186 10.14 -11.58 -5.25
C GLU A 186 10.77 -11.52 -6.66
N HIS A 187 11.74 -12.40 -6.93
CA HIS A 187 12.32 -12.54 -8.27
C HIS A 187 11.27 -13.03 -9.28
N GLU A 188 10.45 -14.01 -8.91
CA GLU A 188 9.39 -14.53 -9.78
C GLU A 188 8.31 -13.46 -10.05
N LEU A 189 7.90 -12.67 -9.04
CA LEU A 189 6.97 -11.55 -9.24
C LEU A 189 7.48 -10.57 -10.29
N ARG A 190 8.76 -10.19 -10.21
CA ARG A 190 9.39 -9.31 -11.21
C ARG A 190 9.32 -9.95 -12.60
N GLY A 191 9.69 -11.23 -12.73
CA GLY A 191 9.64 -11.96 -14.00
C GLY A 191 8.23 -12.04 -14.60
N VAL A 192 7.21 -12.31 -13.76
CA VAL A 192 5.80 -12.33 -14.18
C VAL A 192 5.36 -10.96 -14.69
N LEU A 193 5.71 -9.88 -13.98
CA LEU A 193 5.35 -8.51 -14.38
C LEU A 193 6.03 -8.10 -15.70
N GLU A 194 7.33 -8.39 -15.86
CA GLU A 194 8.05 -8.12 -17.11
C GLU A 194 7.40 -8.83 -18.30
N ARG A 195 7.15 -10.14 -18.17
CA ARG A 195 6.53 -10.94 -19.23
C ARG A 195 5.11 -10.49 -19.55
N MET A 196 4.32 -10.13 -18.53
CA MET A 196 2.94 -9.66 -18.70
C MET A 196 2.87 -8.32 -19.44
N LEU A 197 3.87 -7.44 -19.26
CA LEU A 197 3.89 -6.09 -19.81
C LEU A 197 4.67 -5.96 -21.11
N SER A 198 5.61 -6.86 -21.42
CA SER A 198 6.43 -6.79 -22.62
C SER A 198 5.60 -6.81 -23.93
N PRO A 199 6.00 -6.03 -24.96
CA PRO A 199 5.37 -5.99 -26.29
C PRO A 199 5.17 -7.35 -26.96
#